data_AF-A0A921SRM6-F1
#
_entry.id   AF-A0A921SRM6-F1
#
_cell.length_a   1.000
_cell.length_b   1.000
_cell.length_c   1.000
_cell.angle_alpha   90.00
_cell.angle_beta   90.00
_cell.angle_gamma   90.00
#
_symmetry.space_group_name_H-M   'P 1'
#
loop_
_entity.id
_entity.type
_entity.pdbx_description
1 polymer ?
#
loop_
_entity_poly.entity_id
_entity_poly.type
_entity_poly.pdbx_seq_one_letter_code
_entity_poly.pdbx_strand_id
1 'polypeptide(L)'
;MRDETSQEKEVRRGVRFNQIALAVLAVLAAVGAWALLSWLSRPLDGTITPDGLAGQLRGGALGKTGGVYYALPDGSGLVDTLDLEGWTVTQEEAEGEPLAVFRLGEDYRLALYEGGLAYVWNGYAPPDTTGAVWYTIPEGTAQAAADLLKTDGQVETNPPERF
;
A
#
# COMPACT_ATOMS: atom_id res chain seq x y z
N MET A 1 57.26 -41.47 14.91
CA MET A 1 56.77 -41.26 13.54
C MET A 1 55.28 -41.04 13.64
N ARG A 2 54.86 -39.80 13.92
CA ARG A 2 53.47 -39.45 14.25
C ARG A 2 52.79 -38.92 12.97
N ASP A 3 52.23 -39.86 12.23
CA ASP A 3 50.91 -39.78 11.59
C ASP A 3 50.63 -38.61 10.61
N GLU A 4 51.34 -38.57 9.47
CA GLU A 4 50.95 -37.77 8.30
C GLU A 4 49.53 -38.13 7.81
N THR A 5 49.12 -39.39 7.97
CA THR A 5 47.79 -39.86 7.57
C THR A 5 46.63 -39.34 8.45
N SER A 6 46.91 -39.05 9.73
CA SER A 6 45.94 -38.45 10.63
C SER A 6 45.79 -36.94 10.37
N GLN A 7 46.87 -36.23 10.07
CA GLN A 7 46.81 -34.81 9.70
C GLN A 7 46.02 -34.59 8.40
N GLU A 8 46.22 -35.44 7.38
CA GLU A 8 45.48 -35.32 6.11
C GLU A 8 43.96 -35.56 6.28
N LYS A 9 43.59 -36.49 7.17
CA LYS A 9 42.18 -36.77 7.50
C LYS A 9 41.53 -35.61 8.26
N GLU A 10 42.24 -34.98 9.19
CA GLU A 10 41.73 -33.83 9.94
C GLU A 10 41.55 -32.60 9.05
N VAL A 11 42.51 -32.31 8.15
CA VAL A 11 42.40 -31.19 7.20
C VAL A 11 41.23 -31.40 6.23
N ARG A 12 41.05 -32.61 5.67
CA ARG A 12 39.88 -32.90 4.82
C ARG A 12 38.56 -32.78 5.58
N ARG A 13 38.52 -33.14 6.86
CA ARG A 13 37.32 -33.03 7.69
C ARG A 13 36.99 -31.58 7.99
N GLY A 14 37.98 -30.74 8.29
CA GLY A 14 37.82 -29.29 8.49
C GLY A 14 37.36 -28.56 7.23
N VAL A 15 37.94 -28.89 6.06
CA VAL A 15 37.52 -28.31 4.77
C VAL A 15 36.09 -28.70 4.41
N ARG A 16 35.70 -29.96 4.61
CA ARG A 16 34.32 -30.43 4.39
C ARG A 16 33.33 -29.79 5.34
N PHE A 17 33.71 -29.59 6.61
CA PHE A 17 32.86 -28.90 7.58
C PHE A 17 32.65 -27.43 7.21
N ASN A 18 33.70 -26.76 6.74
CA ASN A 18 33.62 -25.38 6.26
C ASN A 18 32.76 -25.26 5.00
N GLN A 19 32.87 -26.20 4.06
CA GLN A 19 32.01 -26.26 2.87
C GLN A 19 30.53 -26.49 3.20
N ILE A 20 30.24 -27.39 4.15
CA ILE A 20 28.87 -27.63 4.62
C ILE A 20 28.32 -26.38 5.32
N ALA A 21 29.11 -25.72 6.17
CA ALA A 21 28.70 -24.48 6.83
C ALA A 21 28.42 -23.35 5.83
N LEU A 22 29.25 -23.21 4.79
CA LEU A 22 29.05 -22.24 3.71
C LEU A 22 27.79 -22.54 2.90
N ALA A 23 27.54 -23.82 2.59
CA ALA A 23 26.33 -24.24 1.89
C ALA A 23 25.07 -23.94 2.70
N VAL A 24 25.09 -24.20 4.01
CA VAL A 24 23.96 -23.88 4.92
C VAL A 24 23.73 -22.36 4.98
N LEU A 25 24.79 -21.56 5.09
CA LEU A 25 24.69 -20.10 5.07
C LEU A 25 24.12 -19.58 3.75
N ALA A 26 24.54 -20.13 2.62
CA ALA A 26 24.01 -19.74 1.30
C ALA A 26 22.52 -20.09 1.17
N VAL A 27 22.09 -21.25 1.67
CA VAL A 27 20.66 -21.63 1.69
C VAL A 27 19.85 -20.70 2.59
N LEU A 28 20.36 -20.37 3.79
CA LEU A 28 19.68 -19.43 4.69
C LEU A 28 19.57 -18.03 4.08
N ALA A 29 20.62 -17.55 3.41
CA ALA A 29 20.60 -16.28 2.69
C ALA A 29 19.58 -16.30 1.53
N ALA A 30 19.51 -17.39 0.77
CA ALA A 30 18.53 -17.55 -0.31
C ALA A 30 17.08 -17.59 0.22
N VAL A 31 16.84 -18.32 1.31
CA VAL A 31 15.51 -18.36 1.96
C VAL A 31 15.15 -16.99 2.55
N GLY A 32 16.10 -16.29 3.17
CA GLY A 32 15.89 -14.94 3.68
C GLY A 32 15.61 -13.93 2.57
N ALA A 33 16.37 -13.98 1.48
CA ALA A 33 16.15 -13.14 0.31
C ALA A 33 14.81 -13.45 -0.38
N TRP A 34 14.44 -14.74 -0.48
CA TRP A 34 13.14 -15.16 -1.02
C TRP A 34 11.98 -14.72 -0.12
N ALA A 35 12.12 -14.84 1.21
CA ALA A 35 11.15 -14.34 2.17
C ALA A 35 10.98 -12.82 2.07
N LEU A 36 12.08 -12.07 1.96
CA LEU A 36 12.07 -10.62 1.72
C LEU A 36 11.42 -10.25 0.40
N LEU A 37 11.77 -10.91 -0.70
CA LEU A 37 11.16 -10.70 -2.02
C LEU A 37 9.66 -11.04 -2.00
N SER A 38 9.27 -12.15 -1.36
CA SER A 38 7.87 -12.53 -1.22
C SER A 38 7.08 -11.58 -0.33
N TRP A 39 7.73 -10.96 0.66
CA TRP A 39 7.14 -9.94 1.52
C TRP A 39 6.98 -8.61 0.77
N LEU A 40 7.99 -8.20 0.00
CA LEU A 40 7.93 -7.04 -0.90
C LEU A 40 6.90 -7.23 -2.03
N SER A 41 6.72 -8.49 -2.46
CA SER A 41 5.78 -8.90 -3.50
C SER A 41 4.45 -9.37 -2.93
N ARG A 42 4.18 -9.16 -1.62
CA ARG A 42 2.87 -9.49 -1.07
C ARG A 42 1.84 -8.71 -1.87
N PRO A 43 0.80 -9.39 -2.38
CA PRO A 43 -0.32 -8.66 -2.95
C PRO A 43 -0.75 -7.67 -1.89
N LEU A 44 -0.86 -6.41 -2.30
CA LEU A 44 -1.54 -5.33 -1.60
C LEU A 44 -2.72 -5.96 -0.84
N ASP A 45 -2.82 -5.75 0.48
CA ASP A 45 -3.98 -6.23 1.25
C ASP A 45 -5.22 -5.92 0.43
N GLY A 46 -6.10 -6.92 0.20
CA GLY A 46 -7.17 -6.81 -0.81
C GLY A 46 -8.01 -5.52 -0.69
N THR A 47 -8.03 -4.93 0.50
CA THR A 47 -8.58 -3.63 0.87
C THR A 47 -8.05 -2.41 0.08
N ILE A 48 -6.77 -2.38 -0.31
CA ILE A 48 -6.17 -1.24 -1.02
C ILE A 48 -6.14 -1.44 -2.54
N THR A 49 -6.64 -2.58 -3.02
CA THR A 49 -6.89 -2.81 -4.45
C THR A 49 -8.17 -2.09 -4.88
N PRO A 50 -8.35 -1.76 -6.18
CA PRO A 50 -9.57 -1.14 -6.69
C PRO A 50 -10.87 -1.85 -6.25
N ASP A 51 -10.89 -3.17 -6.23
CA ASP A 51 -12.05 -3.94 -5.77
C ASP A 51 -12.33 -3.77 -4.26
N GLY A 52 -11.28 -3.68 -3.45
CA GLY A 52 -11.37 -3.39 -2.02
C GLY A 52 -11.89 -1.98 -1.74
N LEU A 53 -11.40 -0.99 -2.50
CA LEU A 53 -11.86 0.40 -2.44
C LEU A 53 -13.35 0.49 -2.73
N ALA A 54 -13.82 -0.17 -3.78
CA ALA A 54 -15.24 -0.21 -4.15
C ALA A 54 -16.10 -0.78 -3.02
N GLY A 55 -15.61 -1.83 -2.34
CA GLY A 55 -16.30 -2.43 -1.19
C GLY A 55 -16.47 -1.45 -0.03
N GLN A 56 -15.43 -0.65 0.28
CA GLN A 56 -15.46 0.27 1.41
C GLN A 56 -16.25 1.56 1.11
N LEU A 57 -16.28 2.01 -0.14
CA LEU A 57 -16.93 3.27 -0.53
C LEU A 57 -18.43 3.14 -0.86
N ARG A 58 -18.95 1.91 -1.02
CA ARG A 58 -20.38 1.68 -1.32
C ARG A 58 -21.31 2.00 -0.14
N GLY A 59 -20.83 1.83 1.10
CA GLY A 59 -21.59 2.06 2.33
C GLY A 59 -21.48 3.49 2.88
N GLY A 60 -21.35 4.47 1.98
CA GLY A 60 -21.10 5.85 2.34
C GLY A 60 -19.63 6.15 2.59
N ALA A 61 -19.27 7.43 2.54
CA ALA A 61 -17.88 7.85 2.66
C ALA A 61 -17.78 9.19 3.40
N LEU A 62 -16.78 9.29 4.28
CA LEU A 62 -16.40 10.57 4.85
C LEU A 62 -15.23 11.11 4.03
N GLY A 63 -15.43 12.25 3.38
CA GLY A 63 -14.43 12.91 2.56
C GLY A 63 -14.09 14.30 3.06
N LYS A 64 -12.94 14.81 2.65
CA LYS A 64 -12.47 16.16 2.93
C LYS A 64 -12.01 16.81 1.62
N THR A 65 -12.47 18.02 1.36
CA THR A 65 -11.99 18.84 0.23
C THR A 65 -11.99 20.31 0.64
N GLY A 66 -10.96 21.07 0.21
CA GLY A 66 -10.85 22.50 0.55
C GLY A 66 -10.87 22.80 2.06
N GLY A 67 -10.42 21.86 2.90
CA GLY A 67 -10.44 21.98 4.36
C GLY A 67 -11.77 21.65 5.04
N VAL A 68 -12.84 21.39 4.28
CA VAL A 68 -14.17 21.06 4.82
C VAL A 68 -14.41 19.56 4.74
N TYR A 69 -15.06 19.01 5.77
CA TYR A 69 -15.44 17.59 5.85
C TYR A 69 -16.88 17.40 5.39
N TYR A 70 -17.12 16.33 4.65
CA TYR A 70 -18.42 15.98 4.11
C TYR A 70 -18.68 14.49 4.28
N ALA A 71 -19.87 14.14 4.76
CA ALA A 71 -20.38 12.78 4.75
C ALA A 71 -21.23 12.56 3.49
N LEU A 72 -20.83 11.60 2.66
CA LEU A 72 -21.61 11.12 1.53
C LEU A 72 -22.47 9.93 1.96
N PRO A 73 -23.76 9.91 1.59
CA PRO A 73 -24.62 8.77 1.85
C PRO A 73 -24.26 7.57 0.98
N ASP A 74 -24.72 6.40 1.42
CA ASP A 74 -24.73 5.17 0.64
C ASP A 74 -25.38 5.40 -0.73
N GLY A 75 -24.75 4.87 -1.79
CA GLY A 75 -25.28 5.04 -3.15
C GLY A 75 -25.13 6.44 -3.73
N SER A 76 -24.28 7.30 -3.17
CA SER A 76 -23.93 8.63 -3.71
C SER A 76 -23.27 8.61 -5.10
N GLY A 77 -23.05 7.45 -5.71
CA GLY A 77 -22.35 7.33 -7.00
C GLY A 77 -20.86 7.60 -6.92
N LEU A 78 -20.27 7.67 -5.71
CA LEU A 78 -18.83 7.90 -5.53
C LEU A 78 -17.99 6.82 -6.22
N VAL A 79 -18.37 5.54 -6.11
CA VAL A 79 -17.63 4.44 -6.74
C VAL A 79 -17.65 4.56 -8.26
N ASP A 80 -18.78 4.95 -8.85
CA ASP A 80 -18.90 5.16 -10.30
C ASP A 80 -18.09 6.39 -10.74
N THR A 81 -18.11 7.45 -9.93
CA THR A 81 -17.31 8.67 -10.15
C THR A 81 -15.80 8.37 -10.15
N LEU A 82 -15.35 7.43 -9.31
CA LEU A 82 -13.93 7.08 -9.23
C LEU A 82 -13.43 6.26 -10.41
N ASP A 83 -14.31 5.64 -11.19
CA ASP A 83 -13.96 4.79 -12.34
C ASP A 83 -12.78 3.84 -12.01
N LEU A 84 -12.96 3.03 -10.96
CA LEU A 84 -11.91 2.21 -10.36
C LEU A 84 -11.29 1.19 -11.33
N GLU A 85 -12.00 0.84 -12.42
CA GLU A 85 -11.48 -0.02 -13.49
C GLU A 85 -10.34 0.65 -14.27
N GLY A 86 -10.32 1.98 -14.33
CA GLY A 86 -9.27 2.76 -15.00
C GLY A 86 -7.99 2.94 -14.19
N TRP A 87 -7.93 2.43 -12.95
CA TRP A 87 -6.81 2.68 -12.05
C TRP A 87 -5.64 1.75 -12.34
N THR A 88 -4.44 2.32 -12.42
CA THR A 88 -3.21 1.57 -12.67
C THR A 88 -2.15 1.92 -11.64
N VAL A 89 -1.50 0.92 -11.04
CA VAL A 89 -0.42 1.15 -10.07
C VAL A 89 0.73 1.91 -10.74
N THR A 90 1.25 2.92 -10.07
CA THR A 90 2.37 3.75 -10.54
C THR A 90 3.42 3.95 -9.45
N GLN A 91 4.61 4.40 -9.86
CA GLN A 91 5.67 4.91 -8.96
C GLN A 91 5.75 6.44 -9.00
N GLU A 92 4.91 7.09 -9.80
CA GLU A 92 4.81 8.54 -9.85
C GLU A 92 4.10 9.07 -8.60
N GLU A 93 4.69 10.07 -7.97
CA GLU A 93 4.16 10.71 -6.78
C GLU A 93 3.68 12.10 -7.13
N ALA A 94 2.53 12.49 -6.58
CA ALA A 94 1.99 13.82 -6.79
C ALA A 94 2.75 14.86 -5.95
N GLU A 95 3.01 16.03 -6.53
CA GLU A 95 3.50 17.19 -5.81
C GLU A 95 2.33 18.05 -5.31
N GLY A 96 2.33 18.42 -4.02
CA GLY A 96 1.34 19.34 -3.44
C GLY A 96 0.27 18.66 -2.60
N GLU A 97 -0.81 19.42 -2.32
CA GLU A 97 -1.92 18.95 -1.48
C GLU A 97 -2.98 18.22 -2.32
N PRO A 98 -3.63 17.18 -1.77
CA PRO A 98 -4.70 16.49 -2.46
C PRO A 98 -5.96 17.35 -2.60
N LEU A 99 -6.66 17.20 -3.72
CA LEU A 99 -7.96 17.84 -3.98
C LEU A 99 -9.06 17.29 -3.08
N ALA A 100 -9.01 15.98 -2.84
CA ALA A 100 -9.93 15.29 -1.95
C ALA A 100 -9.22 14.18 -1.19
N VAL A 101 -9.61 13.98 0.06
CA VAL A 101 -9.17 12.85 0.88
C VAL A 101 -10.40 12.13 1.41
N PHE A 102 -10.47 10.82 1.25
CA PHE A 102 -11.54 9.97 1.73
C PHE A 102 -11.02 9.04 2.82
N ARG A 103 -11.82 8.86 3.86
CA ARG A 103 -11.62 7.81 4.86
C ARG A 103 -12.31 6.54 4.39
N LEU A 104 -11.55 5.46 4.34
CA LEU A 104 -11.98 4.14 3.90
C LEU A 104 -12.02 3.21 5.12
N GLY A 105 -13.22 2.97 5.65
CA GLY A 105 -13.40 2.23 6.90
C GLY A 105 -12.67 2.87 8.09
N GLU A 106 -12.20 2.05 9.03
CA GLU A 106 -11.44 2.55 10.18
C GLU A 106 -9.98 2.87 9.84
N ASP A 107 -9.40 2.10 8.92
CA ASP A 107 -7.94 1.92 8.82
C ASP A 107 -7.29 2.54 7.59
N TYR A 108 -8.03 2.83 6.52
CA TYR A 108 -7.45 3.24 5.25
C TYR A 108 -7.87 4.64 4.84
N ARG A 109 -7.04 5.27 4.02
CA ARG A 109 -7.26 6.60 3.47
C ARG A 109 -6.94 6.60 2.00
N LEU A 110 -7.67 7.41 1.26
CA LEU A 110 -7.49 7.64 -0.16
C LEU A 110 -7.36 9.14 -0.41
N ALA A 111 -6.26 9.57 -0.98
CA ALA A 111 -6.05 10.94 -1.45
C ALA A 111 -6.11 10.96 -2.97
N LEU A 112 -6.79 11.97 -3.52
CA LEU A 112 -6.91 12.22 -4.94
C LEU A 112 -6.23 13.54 -5.26
N TYR A 113 -5.35 13.53 -6.25
CA TYR A 113 -4.53 14.67 -6.65
C TYR A 113 -4.94 15.19 -8.02
N GLU A 114 -4.68 16.46 -8.25
CA GLU A 114 -4.73 17.04 -9.59
C GLU A 114 -3.72 16.33 -10.50
N GLY A 115 -4.02 16.21 -11.80
CA GLY A 115 -3.13 15.54 -12.75
C GLY A 115 -3.30 14.02 -12.86
N GLY A 116 -4.30 13.44 -12.20
CA GLY A 116 -4.66 12.03 -12.40
C GLY A 116 -3.82 11.07 -11.56
N LEU A 117 -3.49 11.45 -10.33
CA LEU A 117 -2.84 10.58 -9.36
C LEU A 117 -3.71 10.36 -8.13
N ALA A 118 -3.61 9.16 -7.55
CA ALA A 118 -4.23 8.81 -6.28
C ALA A 118 -3.25 8.08 -5.38
N TYR A 119 -3.38 8.29 -4.08
CA TYR A 119 -2.59 7.63 -3.06
C TYR A 119 -3.50 6.94 -2.05
N VAL A 120 -3.30 5.64 -1.84
CA VAL A 120 -4.03 4.87 -0.83
C VAL A 120 -3.04 4.42 0.23
N TRP A 121 -3.35 4.65 1.51
CA TRP A 121 -2.48 4.24 2.60
C TRP A 121 -3.25 3.82 3.85
N ASN A 122 -2.59 3.04 4.70
CA ASN A 122 -3.07 2.73 6.04
C ASN A 122 -2.82 3.92 7.00
N GLY A 123 -3.90 4.47 7.56
CA GLY A 123 -3.86 5.62 8.48
C GLY A 123 -3.28 5.34 9.87
N TYR A 124 -3.07 4.07 10.23
CA TYR A 124 -2.39 3.64 11.47
C TYR A 124 -0.90 3.37 11.26
N ALA A 125 -0.45 3.30 10.02
CA ALA A 125 0.93 3.07 9.67
C ALA A 125 1.63 4.40 9.37
N PRO A 126 2.91 4.59 9.75
CA PRO A 126 3.68 5.74 9.31
C PRO A 126 3.69 5.81 7.76
N PRO A 127 3.76 7.01 7.16
CA PRO A 127 4.04 7.16 5.74
C PRO A 127 5.26 6.31 5.35
N ASP A 128 5.22 5.70 4.16
CA ASP A 128 6.29 4.82 3.61
C ASP A 128 6.47 3.45 4.29
N THR A 129 5.49 3.01 5.09
CA THR A 129 5.43 1.63 5.59
C THR A 129 4.49 0.77 4.75
N THR A 130 4.66 -0.57 4.83
CA THR A 130 3.82 -1.58 4.16
C THR A 130 2.33 -1.20 4.23
N GLY A 131 1.66 -1.09 3.08
CA GLY A 131 0.24 -0.73 2.99
C GLY A 131 -0.06 0.64 2.39
N ALA A 132 0.89 1.22 1.65
CA ALA A 132 0.70 2.42 0.84
C ALA A 132 0.96 2.14 -0.65
N VAL A 133 0.19 2.76 -1.54
CA VAL A 133 0.28 2.57 -2.99
C VAL A 133 -0.16 3.81 -3.76
N TRP A 134 0.57 4.11 -4.83
CA TRP A 134 0.23 5.15 -5.81
C TRP A 134 -0.47 4.54 -7.02
N TYR A 135 -1.44 5.28 -7.54
CA TYR A 135 -2.19 4.95 -8.75
C TYR A 135 -2.22 6.13 -9.70
N THR A 136 -2.11 5.84 -11.00
CA THR A 136 -2.63 6.71 -12.06
C THR A 136 -4.12 6.43 -12.19
N ILE A 137 -4.92 7.50 -12.24
CA ILE A 137 -6.38 7.47 -12.34
C ILE A 137 -6.82 8.26 -13.58
N PRO A 138 -8.05 8.04 -14.09
CA PRO A 138 -8.55 8.82 -15.22
C PRO A 138 -8.55 10.33 -14.96
N GLU A 139 -8.26 11.10 -15.99
CA GLU A 139 -8.19 12.56 -15.89
C GLU A 139 -9.56 13.13 -15.49
N GLY A 140 -9.57 14.09 -14.57
CA GLY A 140 -10.79 14.70 -14.05
C GLY A 140 -11.50 13.93 -12.94
N THR A 141 -11.12 12.66 -12.67
CA THR A 141 -11.71 11.85 -11.58
C THR A 141 -11.57 12.52 -10.21
N ALA A 142 -10.38 13.04 -9.89
CA ALA A 142 -10.13 13.72 -8.61
C ALA A 142 -11.03 14.95 -8.42
N GLN A 143 -11.22 15.73 -9.50
CA GLN A 143 -12.07 16.92 -9.48
C GLN A 143 -13.54 16.55 -9.36
N ALA A 144 -14.01 15.55 -10.12
CA ALA A 144 -15.38 15.06 -10.05
C ALA A 144 -15.73 14.55 -8.64
N ALA A 145 -14.82 13.82 -7.99
CA ALA A 145 -15.01 13.36 -6.62
C ALA A 145 -15.05 14.52 -5.60
N ALA A 146 -14.21 15.53 -5.78
CA ALA A 146 -14.22 16.73 -4.94
C ALA A 146 -15.51 17.56 -5.11
N ASP A 147 -16.04 17.65 -6.33
CA ASP A 147 -17.29 18.35 -6.62
C ASP A 147 -18.51 17.56 -6.13
N LEU A 148 -18.48 16.23 -6.19
CA LEU A 148 -19.49 15.37 -5.57
C LEU A 148 -19.57 15.61 -4.06
N LEU A 149 -18.44 15.70 -3.36
CA LEU A 149 -18.41 16.03 -1.93
C LEU A 149 -19.12 17.35 -1.63
N LYS A 150 -18.90 18.38 -2.46
CA LYS A 150 -19.49 19.71 -2.25
C LYS A 150 -20.98 19.76 -2.60
N THR A 151 -21.42 18.97 -3.57
CA THR A 151 -22.78 19.02 -4.12
C THR A 151 -23.72 18.13 -3.32
N ASP A 152 -23.29 16.90 -3.02
CA ASP A 152 -24.14 15.85 -2.46
C ASP A 152 -23.74 15.48 -1.03
N GLY A 153 -22.56 15.91 -0.58
CA GLY A 153 -22.09 15.69 0.78
C GLY A 153 -22.79 16.58 1.80
N GLN A 154 -23.14 15.99 2.93
CA GLN A 154 -23.58 16.74 4.11
C GLN A 154 -22.35 17.22 4.88
N VAL A 155 -22.26 18.51 5.18
CA VAL A 155 -21.13 19.07 5.94
C VAL A 155 -21.05 18.40 7.31
N GLU A 156 -19.90 17.79 7.60
CA GLU A 156 -19.60 17.19 8.90
C GLU A 156 -18.99 18.25 9.82
N THR A 157 -19.67 18.52 10.93
CA THR A 157 -19.30 19.58 11.89
C THR A 157 -18.50 19.04 13.06
N ASN A 158 -18.50 17.73 13.27
CA ASN A 158 -17.69 17.05 14.26
C ASN A 158 -16.87 15.92 13.61
N PRO A 159 -15.90 16.27 12.74
CA PRO A 159 -15.08 15.27 12.09
C PRO A 159 -14.22 14.52 13.12
N PRO A 160 -13.88 13.25 12.88
CA PRO A 160 -13.01 12.50 13.76
C PRO A 160 -11.66 13.21 13.92
N GLU A 161 -11.06 13.13 15.13
CA GLU A 161 -9.80 13.81 15.47
C GLU A 161 -8.63 13.46 14.54
N ARG A 162 -8.71 12.31 13.85
CA ARG A 162 -7.71 11.85 12.89
C ARG A 162 -8.34 11.63 11.53
N PHE A 163 -8.05 12.56 10.62
CA PHE A 163 -8.34 12.46 9.20
C PHE A 163 -7.09 12.46 8.35
#